data_AF-A0A660MNT3-F1
#
_entry.id   AF-A0A660MNT3-F1
#
_cell.length_a   1.000
_cell.length_b   1.000
_cell.length_c   1.000
_cell.angle_alpha   90.00
_cell.angle_beta   90.00
_cell.angle_gamma   90.00
#
_symmetry.space_group_name_H-M   'P 1'
#
loop_
_entity.id
_entity.type
_entity.pdbx_description
1 polymer ?
#
loop_
_entity_poly.entity_id
_entity_poly.type
_entity_poly.pdbx_seq_one_letter_code
_entity_poly.pdbx_strand_id
1 'polypeptide(L)'
;MSQAVSSTKSAAPQGQSLWQLARRRLLRNKAAMVSFVILIILAVFALITPYLRPFAIDEVFWDDMGTAPSLENGHWFGTDVNGRDLFIRTMFGIRISLLVGLCATVVSLIIGVTYGAIAGYAGGRLDSVMMRVVDVLYAMPFMFFVILLMVFFGKNIYLMFAAIGAIEWLTMARIVRGQAMSLRH
;
A
#
# COMPACT_ATOMS: atom_id res chain seq x y z
N MET A 1 -29.64 -16.39 -61.14
CA MET A 1 -29.21 -15.08 -60.62
C MET A 1 -28.69 -15.28 -59.21
N SER A 2 -27.42 -14.96 -59.02
CA SER A 2 -26.58 -15.25 -57.87
C SER A 2 -26.93 -14.34 -56.68
N GLN A 3 -27.28 -14.91 -55.53
CA GLN A 3 -27.29 -14.16 -54.27
C GLN A 3 -25.88 -14.20 -53.70
N ALA A 4 -25.17 -13.08 -53.84
CA ALA A 4 -23.87 -12.87 -53.22
C ALA A 4 -24.04 -12.84 -51.70
N VAL A 5 -23.60 -13.90 -51.03
CA VAL A 5 -23.39 -13.92 -49.59
C VAL A 5 -22.28 -12.90 -49.28
N SER A 6 -22.65 -11.76 -48.70
CA SER A 6 -21.68 -10.77 -48.23
C SER A 6 -20.85 -11.40 -47.10
N SER A 7 -19.59 -11.70 -47.40
CA SER A 7 -18.59 -12.08 -46.43
C SER A 7 -18.37 -10.90 -45.47
N THR A 8 -19.06 -10.92 -44.32
CA THR A 8 -18.67 -10.12 -43.17
C THR A 8 -17.34 -10.69 -42.68
N LYS A 9 -16.24 -10.08 -43.15
CA LYS A 9 -14.93 -10.22 -42.50
C LYS A 9 -15.11 -9.84 -41.04
N SER A 10 -15.27 -10.84 -40.18
CA SER A 10 -15.11 -10.68 -38.73
C SER A 10 -13.69 -10.16 -38.53
N ALA A 11 -13.56 -8.85 -38.25
CA ALA A 11 -12.29 -8.25 -37.91
C ALA A 11 -11.78 -8.99 -36.68
N ALA A 12 -10.64 -9.69 -36.82
CA ALA A 12 -10.00 -10.38 -35.72
C ALA A 12 -9.89 -9.40 -34.52
N PRO A 13 -10.32 -9.81 -33.31
CA PRO A 13 -10.28 -8.91 -32.15
C PRO A 13 -8.83 -8.44 -31.97
N GLN A 14 -8.59 -7.14 -32.20
CA GLN A 14 -7.28 -6.54 -31.98
C GLN A 14 -6.89 -6.82 -30.53
N GLY A 15 -5.82 -7.61 -30.34
CA GLY A 15 -5.27 -7.91 -29.03
C GLY A 15 -4.84 -6.61 -28.35
N GLN A 16 -5.69 -6.07 -27.49
CA GLN A 16 -5.35 -4.88 -26.73
C GLN A 16 -4.24 -5.26 -25.75
N SER A 17 -3.20 -4.42 -25.67
CA SER A 17 -2.13 -4.62 -24.69
C SER A 17 -2.71 -4.67 -23.28
N LEU A 18 -2.25 -5.63 -22.46
CA LEU A 18 -2.65 -5.75 -21.05
C LEU A 18 -2.48 -4.43 -20.29
N TRP A 19 -1.50 -3.62 -20.70
CA TRP A 19 -1.23 -2.32 -20.11
C TRP A 19 -2.25 -1.25 -20.51
N GLN A 20 -2.74 -1.30 -21.74
CA GLN A 20 -3.82 -0.42 -22.20
C GLN A 20 -5.13 -0.76 -21.47
N LEU A 21 -5.41 -2.05 -21.25
CA LEU A 21 -6.58 -2.51 -20.49
C LEU A 21 -6.49 -2.09 -19.02
N ALA A 22 -5.34 -2.31 -18.38
CA ALA A 22 -5.11 -1.91 -16.99
C ALA A 22 -5.26 -0.39 -16.79
N ARG A 23 -4.64 0.41 -17.66
CA ARG A 23 -4.73 1.88 -17.60
C ARG A 23 -6.17 2.36 -17.80
N ARG A 24 -6.89 1.82 -18.79
CA ARG A 24 -8.30 2.17 -19.02
C ARG A 24 -9.17 1.81 -17.81
N ARG A 25 -8.95 0.64 -17.21
CA ARG A 25 -9.70 0.20 -16.02
C ARG A 25 -9.44 1.10 -14.81
N LEU A 26 -8.18 1.49 -14.59
CA LEU A 26 -7.82 2.39 -13.50
C LEU A 26 -8.48 3.77 -13.68
N LEU A 27 -8.33 4.38 -14.87
CA LEU A 27 -8.88 5.70 -15.16
C LEU A 27 -10.41 5.75 -15.14
N ARG A 28 -11.09 4.63 -15.47
CA ARG A 28 -12.55 4.54 -15.43
C ARG A 28 -13.08 4.36 -14.01
N ASN A 29 -12.26 3.87 -13.08
CA ASN A 29 -12.66 3.68 -11.68
C ASN A 29 -12.55 5.01 -10.92
N LYS A 30 -13.68 5.73 -10.82
CA LYS A 30 -13.77 7.02 -10.12
C LYS A 30 -13.25 6.95 -8.67
N ALA A 31 -13.55 5.86 -7.95
CA ALA A 31 -13.08 5.70 -6.58
C ALA A 31 -11.55 5.59 -6.51
N ALA A 32 -10.94 4.77 -7.37
CA ALA A 32 -9.49 4.65 -7.44
C ALA A 32 -8.81 5.98 -7.82
N MET A 33 -9.40 6.72 -8.76
CA MET A 33 -8.88 8.04 -9.17
C MET A 33 -8.98 9.08 -8.05
N VAL A 34 -10.08 9.11 -7.31
CA VAL A 34 -10.23 10.01 -6.15
C VAL A 34 -9.19 9.68 -5.08
N SER A 35 -9.03 8.40 -4.71
CA SER A 35 -7.99 7.99 -3.76
C SER A 35 -6.59 8.35 -4.24
N PHE A 36 -6.30 8.18 -5.53
CA PHE A 36 -5.02 8.54 -6.11
C PHE A 36 -4.73 10.04 -6.00
N VAL A 37 -5.72 10.89 -6.32
CA VAL A 37 -5.59 12.35 -6.17
C VAL A 37 -5.37 12.74 -4.71
N ILE A 38 -6.13 12.15 -3.77
CA ILE A 38 -5.97 12.42 -2.33
C ILE A 38 -4.56 12.04 -1.86
N LEU A 39 -4.05 10.87 -2.26
CA LEU A 39 -2.71 10.42 -1.90
C LEU A 39 -1.62 11.35 -2.46
N ILE A 40 -1.79 11.86 -3.68
CA ILE A 40 -0.88 12.85 -4.26
C ILE A 40 -0.91 14.14 -3.45
N ILE A 41 -2.08 14.65 -3.11
CA ILE A 41 -2.21 15.87 -2.30
C ILE A 41 -1.50 15.66 -0.96
N LEU A 42 -1.78 14.57 -0.25
CA LEU A 42 -1.13 14.26 1.04
C LEU A 42 0.39 14.12 0.90
N ALA A 43 0.87 13.46 -0.16
CA ALA A 43 2.30 13.31 -0.42
C ALA A 43 2.97 14.68 -0.67
N VAL A 44 2.35 15.54 -1.48
CA VAL A 44 2.83 16.88 -1.77
C VAL A 44 2.85 17.74 -0.50
N PHE A 45 1.77 17.76 0.27
CA PHE A 45 1.72 18.49 1.55
C PHE A 45 2.79 18.01 2.52
N ALA A 46 2.96 16.69 2.65
CA ALA A 46 3.96 16.10 3.52
C ALA A 46 5.39 16.41 3.05
N LEU A 47 5.67 16.45 1.74
CA LEU A 47 7.00 16.77 1.20
C LEU A 47 7.33 18.27 1.30
N ILE A 48 6.34 19.15 1.14
CA ILE A 48 6.53 20.59 1.19
C ILE A 48 6.62 21.11 2.64
N THR A 49 6.15 20.33 3.63
CA THR A 49 6.17 20.75 5.05
C THR A 49 7.49 21.36 5.55
N PRO A 50 8.70 20.83 5.26
CA PRO A 50 9.95 21.42 5.77
C PRO A 50 10.20 22.82 5.22
N TYR A 51 9.67 23.13 4.04
CA TYR A 51 9.78 24.45 3.41
C TYR A 51 8.71 25.42 3.92
N LEU A 52 7.51 24.91 4.23
CA LEU A 52 6.43 25.71 4.82
C LEU A 52 6.73 26.11 6.27
N ARG A 53 7.28 25.18 7.04
CA ARG A 53 7.50 25.30 8.49
C ARG A 53 8.76 24.53 8.88
N PRO A 54 9.91 25.20 9.05
CA PRO A 54 11.18 24.55 9.39
C PRO A 54 11.32 24.28 10.91
N PHE A 55 10.22 23.90 11.59
CA PHE A 55 10.30 23.46 12.99
C PHE A 55 10.85 22.03 13.04
N ALA A 56 11.69 21.73 14.04
CA ALA A 56 12.15 20.37 14.24
C ALA A 56 11.02 19.48 14.79
N ILE A 57 11.04 18.18 14.46
CA ILE A 57 9.98 17.25 14.87
C ILE A 57 9.90 17.09 16.40
N ASP A 58 11.03 17.28 17.05
CA ASP A 58 11.28 17.15 18.48
C ASP A 58 11.48 18.51 19.16
N GLU A 59 11.25 19.62 18.44
CA GLU A 59 11.27 20.96 19.00
C GLU A 59 10.15 21.13 20.04
N VAL A 60 10.52 21.66 21.20
CA VAL A 60 9.60 21.86 22.32
C VAL A 60 9.43 23.36 22.56
N PHE A 61 8.20 23.84 22.36
CA PHE A 61 7.78 25.20 22.66
C PHE A 61 7.20 25.26 24.08
N TRP A 62 8.03 25.72 25.03
CA TRP A 62 7.67 25.74 26.45
C TRP A 62 6.53 26.73 26.78
N ASP A 63 6.46 27.84 26.05
CA ASP A 63 5.45 28.88 26.26
C ASP A 63 4.08 28.51 25.66
N ASP A 64 4.06 27.55 24.74
CA ASP A 64 2.88 27.15 23.97
C ASP A 64 2.40 25.73 24.29
N MET A 65 2.61 25.22 25.52
CA MET A 65 2.19 23.86 25.90
C MET A 65 0.67 23.67 25.91
N GLY A 66 0.18 22.63 25.21
CA GLY A 66 -1.24 22.29 25.17
C GLY A 66 -2.12 23.37 24.56
N THR A 67 -1.57 24.20 23.67
CA THR A 67 -2.31 25.28 23.01
C THR A 67 -3.25 24.72 21.94
N ALA A 68 -4.42 25.35 21.83
CA ALA A 68 -5.39 25.03 20.80
C ALA A 68 -4.86 25.39 19.40
N PRO A 69 -5.41 24.79 18.32
CA PRO A 69 -5.09 25.18 16.94
C PRO A 69 -5.21 26.68 16.72
N SER A 70 -4.12 27.32 16.30
CA SER A 70 -4.10 28.76 15.98
C SER A 70 -3.19 29.07 14.79
N LEU A 71 -3.67 30.00 13.97
CA LEU A 71 -2.90 30.54 12.85
C LEU A 71 -1.96 31.67 13.30
N GLU A 72 -2.25 32.31 14.43
CA GLU A 72 -1.54 33.49 14.94
C GLU A 72 -0.20 33.11 15.58
N ASN A 73 -0.20 32.11 16.47
CA ASN A 73 1.02 31.55 17.06
C ASN A 73 1.76 30.59 16.11
N GLY A 74 1.16 30.29 14.96
CA GLY A 74 1.73 29.42 13.94
C GLY A 74 1.51 27.92 14.15
N HIS A 75 0.92 27.50 15.27
CA HIS A 75 0.59 26.11 15.61
C HIS A 75 -0.74 25.70 14.99
N TRP A 76 -0.73 25.35 13.70
CA TRP A 76 -1.95 25.10 12.92
C TRP A 76 -2.85 24.01 13.49
N PHE A 77 -2.27 22.97 14.09
CA PHE A 77 -3.01 21.89 14.75
C PHE A 77 -2.88 21.96 16.28
N GLY A 78 -2.29 23.04 16.81
CA GLY A 78 -1.95 23.16 18.23
C GLY A 78 -0.69 22.38 18.60
N THR A 79 -0.42 22.31 19.90
CA THR A 79 0.71 21.58 20.47
C THR A 79 0.24 20.44 21.36
N ASP A 80 1.09 19.45 21.56
CA ASP A 80 0.85 18.43 22.59
C ASP A 80 1.11 18.96 24.01
N VAL A 81 0.85 18.13 25.02
CA VAL A 81 1.10 18.44 26.44
C VAL A 81 2.56 18.74 26.76
N ASN A 82 3.48 18.43 25.85
CA ASN A 82 4.90 18.70 25.97
C ASN A 82 5.36 19.84 25.06
N GLY A 83 4.44 20.65 24.50
CA GLY A 83 4.78 21.79 23.65
C GLY A 83 5.29 21.43 22.26
N ARG A 84 5.06 20.20 21.77
CA ARG A 84 5.49 19.79 20.41
C ARG A 84 4.40 20.07 19.38
N ASP A 85 4.77 20.67 18.26
CA ASP A 85 3.83 21.03 17.20
C ASP A 85 3.16 19.80 16.56
N LEU A 86 1.82 19.73 16.63
CA LEU A 86 1.05 18.60 16.13
C LEU A 86 0.97 18.56 14.61
N PHE A 87 1.05 19.70 13.92
CA PHE A 87 1.00 19.76 12.47
C PHE A 87 2.24 19.12 11.86
N ILE A 88 3.43 19.48 12.34
CA ILE A 88 4.71 18.92 11.89
C ILE A 88 4.77 17.41 12.14
N ARG A 89 4.36 16.97 13.34
CA ARG A 89 4.35 15.55 13.70
C ARG A 89 3.38 14.76 12.84
N THR A 90 2.22 15.33 12.53
CA THR A 90 1.23 14.71 11.63
C THR A 90 1.79 14.59 10.22
N MET A 91 2.38 15.66 9.67
CA MET A 91 2.97 15.65 8.34
C MET A 91 4.15 14.67 8.22
N PHE A 92 4.99 14.58 9.26
CA PHE A 92 6.04 13.57 9.32
C PHE A 92 5.44 12.15 9.36
N GLY A 93 4.40 11.93 10.18
CA GLY A 93 3.65 10.67 10.23
C GLY A 93 3.06 10.27 8.87
N ILE A 94 2.58 11.22 8.07
CA ILE A 94 2.12 10.98 6.70
C ILE A 94 3.26 10.44 5.82
N ARG A 95 4.47 11.02 5.89
CA ARG A 95 5.62 10.51 5.10
C ARG A 95 5.92 9.06 5.42
N ILE A 96 5.98 8.72 6.71
CA ILE A 96 6.25 7.36 7.15
C ILE A 96 5.12 6.43 6.70
N SER A 97 3.86 6.82 6.88
CA SER A 97 2.70 6.01 6.51
C SER A 97 2.64 5.73 5.00
N LEU A 98 2.92 6.75 4.17
CA LEU A 98 3.00 6.60 2.72
C LEU A 98 4.14 5.68 2.29
N LEU A 99 5.32 5.82 2.91
CA LEU A 99 6.45 4.95 2.64
C LEU A 99 6.13 3.49 3.01
N VAL A 100 5.48 3.28 4.16
CA VAL A 100 5.10 1.93 4.62
C VAL A 100 4.11 1.31 3.65
N GLY A 101 3.05 2.03 3.28
CA GLY A 101 2.07 1.55 2.32
C GLY A 101 2.68 1.24 0.95
N LEU A 102 3.60 2.08 0.47
CA LEU A 102 4.29 1.86 -0.80
C LEU A 102 5.18 0.61 -0.75
N CYS A 103 6.04 0.48 0.27
CA CYS A 103 6.91 -0.68 0.45
C CYS A 103 6.10 -1.98 0.58
N ALA A 104 5.05 -1.96 1.41
CA ALA A 104 4.14 -3.09 1.58
C ALA A 104 3.49 -3.49 0.25
N THR A 105 3.02 -2.52 -0.53
CA THR A 105 2.39 -2.78 -1.84
C THR A 105 3.38 -3.39 -2.82
N VAL A 106 4.63 -2.88 -2.89
CA VAL A 106 5.67 -3.44 -3.76
C VAL A 106 6.00 -4.87 -3.38
N VAL A 107 6.19 -5.13 -2.08
CA VAL A 107 6.46 -6.48 -1.57
C VAL A 107 5.30 -7.42 -1.87
N SER A 108 4.07 -6.98 -1.63
CA SER A 108 2.85 -7.74 -1.90
C SER A 108 2.66 -8.03 -3.39
N LEU A 109 2.99 -7.07 -4.26
CA LEU A 109 2.93 -7.23 -5.71
C LEU A 109 3.99 -8.21 -6.22
N ILE A 110 5.22 -8.14 -5.72
CA ILE A 110 6.31 -9.02 -6.19
C ILE A 110 6.16 -10.41 -5.59
N ILE A 111 6.15 -10.53 -4.26
CA ILE A 111 6.16 -11.82 -3.59
C ILE A 111 4.76 -12.44 -3.64
N GLY A 112 3.72 -11.69 -3.30
CA GLY A 112 2.36 -12.20 -3.22
C GLY A 112 1.86 -12.70 -4.57
N VAL A 113 2.01 -11.90 -5.63
CA VAL A 113 1.55 -12.30 -6.98
C VAL A 113 2.35 -13.50 -7.48
N THR A 114 3.68 -13.48 -7.40
CA THR A 114 4.50 -14.60 -7.88
C THR A 114 4.22 -15.89 -7.11
N TYR A 115 4.17 -15.82 -5.77
CA TYR A 115 3.89 -16.98 -4.93
C TYR A 115 2.49 -17.55 -5.17
N GLY A 116 1.48 -16.68 -5.21
CA GLY A 116 0.09 -17.08 -5.47
C GLY A 116 -0.11 -17.66 -6.87
N ALA A 117 0.51 -17.05 -7.89
CA ALA A 117 0.43 -17.53 -9.27
C ALA A 117 1.08 -18.91 -9.42
N ILE A 118 2.25 -19.15 -8.81
CA ILE A 118 2.91 -20.46 -8.84
C ILE A 118 2.04 -21.51 -8.15
N ALA A 119 1.53 -21.22 -6.95
CA ALA A 119 0.68 -22.14 -6.20
C ALA A 119 -0.60 -22.49 -6.96
N GLY A 120 -1.30 -21.49 -7.51
CA GLY A 120 -2.55 -21.69 -8.23
C GLY A 120 -2.38 -22.36 -9.60
N TYR A 121 -1.26 -22.10 -10.30
CA TYR A 121 -0.96 -22.74 -11.58
C TYR A 121 -0.54 -24.21 -11.41
N ALA A 122 0.35 -24.50 -10.44
CA ALA A 122 0.84 -25.86 -10.23
C ALA A 122 -0.24 -26.79 -9.63
N GLY A 123 -1.06 -26.26 -8.71
CA GLY A 123 -2.10 -27.03 -8.02
C GLY A 123 -1.56 -28.22 -7.22
N GLY A 124 -2.49 -29.07 -6.75
CA GLY A 124 -2.17 -30.35 -6.13
C GLY A 124 -1.32 -30.25 -4.85
N ARG A 125 -0.25 -31.05 -4.78
CA ARG A 125 0.63 -31.12 -3.59
C ARG A 125 1.46 -29.87 -3.38
N LEU A 126 1.96 -29.25 -4.45
CA LEU A 126 2.80 -28.05 -4.35
C LEU A 126 1.99 -26.89 -3.78
N ASP A 127 0.78 -26.69 -4.30
CA ASP A 127 -0.18 -25.72 -3.78
C ASP A 127 -0.46 -25.93 -2.28
N SER A 128 -0.75 -27.18 -1.89
CA SER A 128 -1.04 -27.51 -0.49
C SER A 128 0.13 -27.18 0.46
N VAL A 129 1.37 -27.49 0.07
CA VAL A 129 2.57 -27.18 0.87
C VAL A 129 2.80 -25.66 0.93
N MET A 130 2.72 -24.98 -0.21
CA MET A 130 2.91 -23.53 -0.28
C MET A 130 1.88 -22.79 0.58
N MET A 131 0.62 -23.22 0.55
CA MET A 131 -0.43 -22.61 1.36
C MET A 131 -0.31 -22.95 2.84
N ARG A 132 0.22 -24.12 3.22
CA ARG A 132 0.55 -24.40 4.62
C ARG A 132 1.55 -23.41 5.19
N VAL A 133 2.57 -23.02 4.43
CA VAL A 133 3.52 -21.99 4.86
C VAL A 133 2.78 -20.66 5.11
N VAL A 134 1.92 -20.27 4.17
CA VAL A 134 1.10 -19.05 4.31
C VAL A 134 0.18 -19.13 5.53
N ASP A 135 -0.46 -20.27 5.78
CA ASP A 135 -1.34 -20.49 6.94
C ASP A 135 -0.59 -20.40 8.27
N VAL A 136 0.61 -20.99 8.36
CA VAL A 136 1.46 -20.91 9.57
C VAL A 136 1.87 -19.46 9.84
N LEU A 137 2.30 -18.73 8.81
CA LEU A 137 2.67 -17.32 8.95
C LEU A 137 1.46 -16.45 9.35
N TYR A 138 0.28 -16.74 8.80
CA TYR A 138 -0.96 -16.01 9.11
C TYR A 138 -1.50 -16.30 10.51
N ALA A 139 -1.14 -17.44 11.11
CA ALA A 139 -1.53 -17.80 12.47
C ALA A 139 -0.85 -16.93 13.54
N MET A 140 0.27 -16.27 13.21
CA MET A 140 0.94 -15.36 14.11
C MET A 140 0.24 -13.99 14.13
N PRO A 141 -0.19 -13.48 15.30
CA PRO A 141 -0.80 -12.15 15.35
C PRO A 141 0.24 -11.07 15.06
N PHE A 142 -0.08 -10.18 14.12
CA PHE A 142 0.81 -9.13 13.62
C PHE A 142 1.50 -8.33 14.73
N MET A 143 0.74 -7.91 15.75
CA MET A 143 1.28 -7.12 16.86
C MET A 143 2.35 -7.88 17.64
N PHE A 144 2.19 -9.18 17.90
CA PHE A 144 3.20 -9.97 18.60
C PHE A 144 4.49 -10.09 17.79
N PHE A 145 4.38 -10.33 16.48
CA PHE A 145 5.55 -10.41 15.62
C PHE A 145 6.36 -9.10 15.62
N VAL A 146 5.69 -7.96 15.50
CA VAL A 146 6.34 -6.63 15.55
C VAL A 146 6.97 -6.36 16.91
N ILE A 147 6.28 -6.67 18.02
CA ILE A 147 6.80 -6.48 19.37
C ILE A 147 8.06 -7.32 19.59
N LEU A 148 8.05 -8.60 19.20
CA LEU A 148 9.21 -9.48 19.33
C LEU A 148 10.42 -8.89 18.59
N LEU A 149 10.25 -8.45 17.34
CA LEU A 149 11.33 -7.81 16.58
C LEU A 149 11.87 -6.56 17.29
N MET A 150 11.00 -5.71 17.84
CA MET A 150 11.42 -4.53 18.60
C MET A 150 12.16 -4.86 19.89
N VAL A 151 11.80 -5.97 20.57
CA VAL A 151 12.48 -6.41 21.80
C VAL A 151 13.87 -6.97 21.48
N PHE A 152 14.00 -7.80 20.44
CA PHE A 152 15.27 -8.44 20.09
C PHE A 152 16.27 -7.49 19.43
N PHE A 153 15.80 -6.61 18.54
CA PHE A 153 16.67 -5.77 17.71
C PHE A 153 16.58 -4.28 18.06
N GLY A 154 15.76 -3.92 19.04
CA GLY A 154 15.52 -2.52 19.44
C GLY A 154 14.54 -1.78 18.53
N LYS A 155 14.25 -0.53 18.89
CA LYS A 155 13.39 0.36 18.09
C LYS A 155 14.12 0.77 16.82
N ASN A 156 13.70 0.21 15.69
CA ASN A 156 14.23 0.56 14.38
C ASN A 156 13.09 0.60 13.36
N ILE A 157 12.92 1.75 12.69
CA ILE A 157 11.86 1.95 11.71
C ILE A 157 11.97 0.98 10.53
N TYR A 158 13.19 0.61 10.13
CA TYR A 158 13.48 -0.37 9.08
C TYR A 158 12.95 -1.77 9.41
N LEU A 159 12.96 -2.17 10.69
CA LEU A 159 12.36 -3.43 11.12
C LEU A 159 10.84 -3.40 11.03
N MET A 160 10.23 -2.25 11.25
CA MET A 160 8.79 -2.09 11.07
C MET A 160 8.40 -2.27 9.60
N PHE A 161 9.18 -1.69 8.67
CA PHE A 161 9.01 -1.92 7.23
C PHE A 161 9.17 -3.39 6.85
N ALA A 162 10.21 -4.05 7.35
CA ALA A 162 10.46 -5.47 7.09
C ALA A 162 9.32 -6.35 7.65
N ALA A 163 8.84 -6.06 8.86
CA ALA A 163 7.77 -6.82 9.50
C ALA A 163 6.44 -6.72 8.74
N ILE A 164 6.08 -5.50 8.33
CA ILE A 164 4.88 -5.26 7.52
C ILE A 164 5.03 -5.94 6.16
N GLY A 165 6.16 -5.73 5.48
CA GLY A 165 6.45 -6.38 4.21
C GLY A 165 6.35 -7.91 4.28
N ALA A 166 6.83 -8.53 5.35
CA ALA A 166 6.80 -9.98 5.54
C ALA A 166 5.39 -10.58 5.70
N ILE A 167 4.38 -9.76 6.00
CA ILE A 167 3.01 -10.22 6.28
C ILE A 167 2.03 -9.79 5.18
N GLU A 168 2.18 -8.59 4.62
CA GLU A 168 1.24 -8.02 3.64
C GLU A 168 1.15 -8.81 2.32
N TRP A 169 2.18 -9.57 1.96
CA TRP A 169 2.15 -10.42 0.76
C TRP A 169 1.29 -11.68 0.91
N LEU A 170 1.03 -12.13 2.13
CA LEU A 170 0.32 -13.38 2.41
C LEU A 170 -1.12 -13.34 1.88
N THR A 171 -1.81 -12.22 2.09
CA THR A 171 -3.18 -12.01 1.60
C THR A 171 -3.23 -11.99 0.08
N MET A 172 -2.30 -11.27 -0.56
CA MET A 172 -2.23 -11.19 -2.01
C MET A 172 -1.91 -12.55 -2.65
N ALA A 173 -1.05 -13.35 -2.03
CA ALA A 173 -0.79 -14.72 -2.48
C ALA A 173 -2.06 -15.58 -2.52
N ARG A 174 -2.93 -15.49 -1.50
CA ARG A 174 -4.21 -16.22 -1.49
C ARG A 174 -5.17 -15.72 -2.58
N ILE A 175 -5.26 -14.41 -2.77
CA ILE A 175 -6.12 -13.80 -3.81
C ILE A 175 -5.68 -14.27 -5.19
N VAL A 176 -4.40 -14.10 -5.53
CA VAL A 176 -3.87 -14.47 -6.85
C VAL A 176 -3.94 -15.97 -7.09
N ARG A 177 -3.68 -16.81 -6.07
CA ARG A 177 -3.91 -18.25 -6.15
C ARG A 177 -5.36 -18.57 -6.56
N GLY A 178 -6.34 -17.94 -5.92
CA GLY A 178 -7.75 -18.13 -6.26
C GLY A 178 -8.06 -17.79 -7.72
N GLN A 179 -7.51 -16.68 -8.22
CA GLN A 179 -7.65 -16.27 -9.62
C GLN A 179 -6.95 -17.26 -10.57
N ALA A 180 -5.73 -17.68 -10.26
CA ALA A 180 -4.99 -18.64 -11.08
C ALA A 180 -5.68 -20.01 -11.17
N MET A 181 -6.26 -20.49 -10.06
CA MET A 181 -7.06 -21.73 -10.06
C MET A 181 -8.34 -21.58 -10.89
N SER A 182 -9.02 -20.42 -10.86
CA SER A 182 -10.23 -20.19 -11.66
C SER A 182 -9.99 -20.19 -13.17
N LEU A 183 -8.76 -19.95 -13.61
CA LEU A 183 -8.40 -19.99 -15.04
C LEU A 183 -8.09 -21.41 -15.53
N ARG A 184 -7.92 -22.37 -14.61
CA ARG A 184 -7.64 -23.77 -14.93
C ARG A 184 -8.90 -24.56 -15.26
N HIS A 185 -10.09 -24.05 -14.88
CA HIS A 185 -11.39 -24.68 -15.07
C HIS A 185 -12.46 -23.68 -15.51
#